data_AF-A0A0D7CFI8-F1
#
_entry.id   AF-A0A0D7CFI8-F1
#
_cell.length_a   1.000
_cell.length_b   1.000
_cell.length_c   1.000
_cell.angle_alpha   90.00
_cell.angle_beta   90.00
_cell.angle_gamma   90.00
#
_symmetry.space_group_name_H-M   'P 1'
#
loop_
_entity.id
_entity.type
_entity.pdbx_description
1 polymer ?
#
loop_
_entity_poly.entity_id
_entity_poly.type
_entity_poly.pdbx_seq_one_letter_code
_entity_poly.pdbx_strand_id
1 'polypeptide(L)'
;MPTTDPHTPDPGAEVLIAPVYLAGPGSGEAVFNTLDSAAGWTKVVAFGSDTYYTSPCQRVRIANAVASHYGGWTISYAEDPLGVPDWITTFDRDTPQEIVAAFTGTLVHGLPSHFADSLRGGTHYTGHTPATVFSQHQWEAVRGARPFRTVSPDGHAAFRIRGGWIHEYDELLDPKKSTWRMSAGPDPIAKPSWQAYFSSYIPEHLITATADALTDPRPVVRTAFLIPDRHRSLVKTQPLRPDQTTSRSTAALARSSRTNAVHQVQPPPAASALVTPVIAGSRRQR
;
A
#
# COMPACT_ATOMS: atom_id res chain seq x y z
N MET A 1 39.05 11.99 22.19
CA MET A 1 38.17 12.66 21.22
C MET A 1 37.75 11.62 20.19
N PRO A 2 36.46 11.37 19.96
CA PRO A 2 36.07 10.45 18.90
C PRO A 2 36.25 11.16 17.56
N THR A 3 36.99 10.52 16.67
CA THR A 3 37.24 10.95 15.30
C THR A 3 35.94 10.77 14.51
N THR A 4 35.27 11.86 14.17
CA THR A 4 34.09 11.85 13.32
C THR A 4 34.54 11.55 11.89
N ASP A 5 34.25 10.35 11.39
CA ASP A 5 34.43 10.03 9.97
C ASP A 5 33.59 11.00 9.12
N PRO A 6 34.19 11.81 8.23
CA PRO A 6 33.49 12.87 7.48
C PRO A 6 32.51 12.35 6.42
N HIS A 7 32.32 11.03 6.32
CA HIS A 7 31.43 10.37 5.36
C HIS A 7 30.25 9.65 6.01
N THR A 8 30.09 9.73 7.34
CA THR A 8 28.88 9.20 7.98
C THR A 8 27.81 10.29 7.97
N PRO A 9 26.75 10.17 7.14
CA PRO A 9 25.65 11.13 7.18
C PRO A 9 25.04 11.17 8.58
N ASP A 10 24.64 12.36 9.02
CA ASP A 10 23.87 12.55 10.26
C ASP A 10 22.71 11.53 10.31
N PRO A 11 22.56 10.73 11.38
CA PRO A 11 21.49 9.75 11.50
C PRO A 11 20.10 10.33 11.19
N GLY A 12 19.86 11.60 11.54
CA GLY A 12 18.60 12.30 11.29
C GLY A 12 18.45 12.89 9.88
N ALA A 13 19.47 12.80 9.02
CA ALA A 13 19.42 13.38 7.69
C ALA A 13 18.50 12.60 6.74
N GLU A 14 17.77 13.35 5.90
CA GLU A 14 17.06 12.77 4.78
C GLU A 14 18.02 12.46 3.62
N VAL A 15 17.95 11.24 3.10
CA VAL A 15 18.73 10.76 1.96
C VAL A 15 17.80 10.16 0.91
N LEU A 16 18.18 10.30 -0.35
CA LEU A 16 17.61 9.57 -1.48
C LEU A 16 18.22 8.18 -1.52
N ILE A 17 17.38 7.15 -1.63
CA ILE A 17 17.77 5.75 -1.59
C ILE A 17 17.25 5.02 -2.81
N ALA A 18 18.11 4.28 -3.48
CA ALA A 18 17.73 3.30 -4.49
C ALA A 18 18.50 1.98 -4.28
N PRO A 19 17.90 0.83 -4.59
CA PRO A 19 16.53 0.64 -5.08
C PRO A 19 15.47 0.70 -3.96
N VAL A 20 14.21 1.00 -4.33
CA VAL A 20 13.08 1.16 -3.40
C VAL A 20 12.83 -0.07 -2.52
N TYR A 21 13.01 -1.27 -3.06
CA TYR A 21 12.83 -2.51 -2.29
C TYR A 21 13.83 -2.73 -1.16
N LEU A 22 14.91 -1.96 -1.09
CA LEU A 22 15.87 -1.99 0.00
C LEU A 22 15.81 -0.75 0.90
N ALA A 23 14.89 0.19 0.63
CA ALA A 23 14.77 1.44 1.37
C ALA A 23 14.18 1.29 2.79
N GLY A 24 13.71 0.09 3.15
CA GLY A 24 13.03 -0.17 4.41
C GLY A 24 11.58 0.33 4.44
N PRO A 25 10.84 0.02 5.53
CA PRO A 25 9.38 0.21 5.60
C PRO A 25 8.93 1.67 5.45
N GLY A 26 9.77 2.64 5.86
CA GLY A 26 9.39 4.05 5.88
C GLY A 26 8.43 4.39 7.03
N SER A 27 7.80 5.56 6.99
CA SER A 27 6.91 6.02 8.06
C SER A 27 5.51 5.40 8.02
N GLY A 28 5.12 4.81 6.89
CA GLY A 28 3.78 4.28 6.64
C GLY A 28 2.74 5.36 6.30
N GLU A 29 3.07 6.64 6.44
CA GLU A 29 2.15 7.77 6.24
C GLU A 29 1.53 7.78 4.84
N ALA A 30 2.26 7.34 3.80
CA ALA A 30 1.72 7.28 2.45
C ALA A 30 0.47 6.39 2.37
N VAL A 31 0.51 5.22 3.01
CA VAL A 31 -0.60 4.26 3.02
C VAL A 31 -1.77 4.82 3.83
N PHE A 32 -1.49 5.35 5.02
CA PHE A 32 -2.52 5.97 5.86
C PHE A 32 -3.19 7.16 5.16
N ASN A 33 -2.43 8.05 4.52
CA ASN A 33 -2.97 9.20 3.79
C ASN A 33 -3.91 8.77 2.66
N THR A 34 -3.54 7.73 1.90
CA THR A 34 -4.40 7.18 0.84
C THR A 34 -5.72 6.65 1.40
N LEU A 35 -5.69 5.92 2.51
CA LEU A 35 -6.88 5.33 3.11
C LEU A 35 -7.74 6.36 3.87
N ASP A 36 -7.13 7.29 4.57
CA ASP A 36 -7.82 8.35 5.34
C ASP A 36 -8.50 9.37 4.42
N SER A 37 -8.01 9.54 3.19
CA SER A 37 -8.64 10.40 2.18
C SER A 37 -9.62 9.66 1.25
N ALA A 38 -9.75 8.35 1.39
CA ALA A 38 -10.63 7.55 0.55
C ALA A 38 -12.10 7.79 0.93
N ALA A 39 -12.89 8.32 -0.02
CA ALA A 39 -14.27 8.72 0.23
C ALA A 39 -15.14 7.55 0.71
N GLY A 40 -15.82 7.73 1.84
CA GLY A 40 -16.75 6.76 2.42
C GLY A 40 -16.11 5.55 3.12
N TRP A 41 -14.78 5.47 3.18
CA TRP A 41 -14.10 4.44 3.97
C TRP A 41 -14.24 4.74 5.45
N THR A 42 -14.44 3.70 6.26
CA THR A 42 -14.49 3.81 7.71
C THR A 42 -13.17 3.35 8.31
N LYS A 43 -12.65 4.08 9.31
CA LYS A 43 -11.45 3.75 10.07
C LYS A 43 -11.81 3.45 11.53
N VAL A 44 -11.28 2.36 12.05
CA VAL A 44 -11.35 2.00 13.47
C VAL A 44 -9.94 1.78 13.99
N VAL A 45 -9.60 2.41 15.09
CA VAL A 45 -8.36 2.13 15.82
C VAL A 45 -8.74 1.24 17.00
N ALA A 46 -8.25 -0.01 16.99
CA ALA A 46 -8.47 -0.94 18.09
C ALA A 46 -7.49 -0.66 19.24
N PHE A 47 -7.61 -1.40 20.35
CA PHE A 47 -6.72 -1.25 21.49
C PHE A 47 -5.23 -1.32 21.07
N GLY A 48 -4.48 -0.26 21.36
CA GLY A 48 -3.08 -0.11 20.93
C GLY A 48 -2.96 0.77 19.68
N SER A 49 -2.18 0.31 18.70
CA SER A 49 -1.91 1.01 17.44
C SER A 49 -2.49 0.31 16.20
N ASP A 50 -3.24 -0.77 16.40
CA ASP A 50 -3.81 -1.54 15.29
C ASP A 50 -4.95 -0.76 14.65
N THR A 51 -4.87 -0.60 13.32
CA THR A 51 -5.82 0.21 12.56
C THR A 51 -6.54 -0.66 11.55
N TYR A 52 -7.86 -0.54 11.50
CA TYR A 52 -8.73 -1.29 10.60
C TYR A 52 -9.47 -0.31 9.70
N TYR A 53 -9.56 -0.64 8.42
CA TYR A 53 -10.35 0.09 7.44
C TYR A 53 -11.37 -0.84 6.79
N THR A 54 -12.54 -0.29 6.52
CA THR A 54 -13.61 -0.97 5.80
C THR A 54 -14.09 -0.08 4.65
N SER A 55 -14.18 -0.65 3.46
CA SER A 55 -14.67 0.08 2.30
C SER A 55 -16.17 0.38 2.38
N PRO A 56 -16.67 1.43 1.68
CA PRO A 56 -18.09 1.78 1.70
C PRO A 56 -19.01 0.65 1.26
N CYS A 57 -18.56 -0.18 0.30
CA CYS A 57 -19.30 -1.34 -0.19
C CYS A 57 -19.16 -2.59 0.68
N GLN A 58 -18.44 -2.51 1.81
CA GLN A 58 -18.22 -3.61 2.78
C GLN A 58 -17.48 -4.84 2.24
N ARG A 59 -17.02 -4.80 0.98
CA ARG A 59 -16.30 -5.90 0.33
C ARG A 59 -14.82 -5.95 0.65
N VAL A 60 -14.20 -4.81 0.98
CA VAL A 60 -12.77 -4.72 1.29
C VAL A 60 -12.58 -4.41 2.77
N ARG A 61 -11.72 -5.18 3.42
CA ARG A 61 -11.24 -4.93 4.78
C ARG A 61 -9.72 -4.88 4.76
N ILE A 62 -9.16 -3.89 5.46
CA ILE A 62 -7.72 -3.69 5.59
C ILE A 62 -7.40 -3.63 7.08
N ALA A 63 -6.40 -4.39 7.51
CA ALA A 63 -5.86 -4.33 8.86
C ALA A 63 -4.37 -3.97 8.79
N ASN A 64 -3.98 -2.93 9.52
CA ASN A 64 -2.60 -2.72 9.93
C ASN A 64 -2.46 -3.23 11.36
N ALA A 65 -2.01 -4.48 11.51
CA ALA A 65 -1.94 -5.18 12.79
C ALA A 65 -0.48 -5.31 13.24
N VAL A 66 0.01 -4.32 13.98
CA VAL A 66 1.41 -4.16 14.37
C VAL A 66 1.89 -5.33 15.23
N ALA A 67 1.01 -5.86 16.09
CA ALA A 67 1.31 -6.96 17.00
C ALA A 67 1.22 -8.36 16.37
N SER A 68 0.76 -8.49 15.12
CA SER A 68 0.60 -9.79 14.46
C SER A 68 1.94 -10.44 14.06
N HIS A 69 1.93 -11.76 13.80
CA HIS A 69 3.14 -12.53 13.42
C HIS A 69 3.92 -11.90 12.27
N TYR A 70 3.23 -11.54 11.18
CA TYR A 70 3.85 -10.83 10.06
C TYR A 70 3.99 -9.34 10.34
N GLY A 71 3.08 -8.76 11.13
CA GLY A 71 2.93 -7.31 11.22
C GLY A 71 2.50 -6.72 9.88
N GLY A 72 2.50 -5.39 9.80
CA GLY A 72 2.22 -4.69 8.54
C GLY A 72 0.75 -4.78 8.14
N TRP A 73 0.50 -4.96 6.85
CA TRP A 73 -0.81 -4.76 6.23
C TRP A 73 -1.39 -6.06 5.70
N THR A 74 -2.61 -6.39 6.12
CA THR A 74 -3.40 -7.47 5.54
C THR A 74 -4.65 -6.90 4.90
N ILE A 75 -4.90 -7.24 3.64
CA ILE A 75 -6.06 -6.77 2.88
C ILE A 75 -6.82 -7.98 2.35
N SER A 76 -8.13 -8.01 2.58
CA SER A 76 -9.02 -9.05 2.07
C SER A 76 -10.16 -8.45 1.27
N TYR A 77 -10.61 -9.16 0.26
CA TYR A 77 -11.82 -8.85 -0.49
C TYR A 77 -12.78 -10.04 -0.47
N ALA A 78 -14.06 -9.76 -0.32
CA ALA A 78 -15.14 -10.73 -0.46
C ALA A 78 -16.28 -10.09 -1.26
N GLU A 79 -16.78 -10.77 -2.29
CA GLU A 79 -17.95 -10.31 -3.05
C GLU A 79 -19.20 -10.25 -2.15
N ASP A 80 -19.38 -11.25 -1.28
CA ASP A 80 -20.32 -11.23 -0.17
C ASP A 80 -19.64 -10.62 1.08
N PRO A 81 -20.12 -9.48 1.62
CA PRO A 81 -19.54 -8.84 2.79
C PRO A 81 -19.41 -9.71 4.05
N LEU A 82 -20.22 -10.76 4.18
CA LEU A 82 -20.16 -11.73 5.29
C LEU A 82 -19.59 -13.08 4.87
N GLY A 83 -19.22 -13.23 3.61
CA GLY A 83 -18.64 -14.44 3.05
C GLY A 83 -17.18 -14.64 3.41
N VAL A 84 -16.66 -15.78 2.97
CA VAL A 84 -15.23 -16.06 2.97
C VAL A 84 -14.57 -15.14 1.94
N PRO A 85 -13.40 -14.54 2.23
CA PRO A 85 -12.69 -13.73 1.25
C PRO A 85 -12.37 -14.51 -0.02
N ASP A 86 -12.66 -13.93 -1.19
CA ASP A 86 -12.25 -14.48 -2.49
C ASP A 86 -10.73 -14.36 -2.65
N TRP A 87 -10.13 -13.31 -2.07
CA TRP A 87 -8.69 -13.17 -2.02
C TRP A 87 -8.20 -12.41 -0.78
N ILE A 88 -6.94 -12.67 -0.45
CA ILE A 88 -6.22 -12.00 0.62
C ILE A 88 -4.80 -11.68 0.15
N THR A 89 -4.26 -10.56 0.62
CA THR A 89 -2.86 -10.21 0.51
C THR A 89 -2.32 -9.76 1.85
N THR A 90 -1.04 -10.05 2.09
CA THR A 90 -0.33 -9.62 3.29
C THR A 90 1.02 -9.05 2.91
N PHE A 91 1.28 -7.82 3.34
CA PHE A 91 2.58 -7.18 3.32
C PHE A 91 3.10 -7.17 4.75
N ASP A 92 4.26 -7.77 5.00
CA ASP A 92 4.82 -7.76 6.35
C ASP A 92 5.30 -6.36 6.77
N ARG A 93 5.63 -6.22 8.06
CA ARG A 93 6.00 -4.93 8.69
C ARG A 93 7.20 -4.22 8.05
N ASP A 94 8.07 -4.96 7.37
CA ASP A 94 9.33 -4.45 6.82
C ASP A 94 9.21 -4.09 5.33
N THR A 95 8.04 -4.36 4.72
CA THR A 95 7.77 -4.02 3.33
C THR A 95 7.77 -2.50 3.14
N PRO A 96 8.55 -1.95 2.17
CA PRO A 96 8.55 -0.53 1.86
C PRO A 96 7.16 0.05 1.60
N GLN A 97 6.83 1.17 2.26
CA GLN A 97 5.52 1.81 2.15
C GLN A 97 5.13 2.16 0.70
N GLU A 98 6.06 2.41 -0.21
CA GLU A 98 5.75 2.75 -1.61
C GLU A 98 5.12 1.57 -2.33
N ILE A 99 5.55 0.34 -2.00
CA ILE A 99 5.02 -0.90 -2.55
C ILE A 99 3.59 -1.12 -2.02
N VAL A 100 3.40 -0.96 -0.70
CA VAL A 100 2.08 -1.07 -0.09
C VAL A 100 1.14 0.03 -0.60
N ALA A 101 1.63 1.26 -0.71
CA ALA A 101 0.86 2.41 -1.16
C ALA A 101 0.41 2.27 -2.61
N ALA A 102 1.26 1.71 -3.49
CA ALA A 102 0.89 1.42 -4.87
C ALA A 102 -0.27 0.42 -4.94
N PHE A 103 -0.21 -0.66 -4.15
CA PHE A 103 -1.30 -1.62 -4.05
C PHE A 103 -2.59 -0.96 -3.52
N THR A 104 -2.52 -0.28 -2.38
CA THR A 104 -3.70 0.31 -1.74
C THR A 104 -4.29 1.45 -2.55
N GLY A 105 -3.46 2.25 -3.24
CA GLY A 105 -3.90 3.32 -4.13
C GLY A 105 -4.68 2.78 -5.32
N THR A 106 -4.14 1.78 -6.01
CA THR A 106 -4.84 1.13 -7.13
C THR A 106 -6.13 0.45 -6.66
N LEU A 107 -6.10 -0.21 -5.48
CA LEU A 107 -7.29 -0.82 -4.89
C LEU A 107 -8.41 0.19 -4.61
N VAL A 108 -8.09 1.29 -3.90
CA VAL A 108 -9.05 2.34 -3.55
C VAL A 108 -9.63 3.00 -4.80
N HIS A 109 -8.79 3.26 -5.81
CA HIS A 109 -9.21 3.89 -7.07
C HIS A 109 -10.09 2.99 -7.92
N GLY A 110 -9.82 1.68 -7.97
CA GLY A 110 -10.58 0.73 -8.77
C GLY A 110 -11.90 0.29 -8.15
N LEU A 111 -12.04 0.38 -6.81
CA LEU A 111 -13.20 -0.17 -6.11
C LEU A 111 -14.55 0.46 -6.52
N PRO A 112 -14.69 1.78 -6.72
CA PRO A 112 -15.95 2.40 -7.14
C PRO A 112 -16.49 1.89 -8.48
N SER A 113 -15.62 1.48 -9.41
CA SER A 113 -16.01 0.90 -10.70
C SER A 113 -15.94 -0.63 -10.71
N HIS A 114 -15.86 -1.27 -9.55
CA HIS A 114 -15.68 -2.73 -9.44
C HIS A 114 -14.51 -3.24 -10.29
N PHE A 115 -13.44 -2.45 -10.36
CA PHE A 115 -12.24 -2.69 -11.18
C PHE A 115 -12.47 -2.74 -12.70
N ALA A 116 -13.67 -2.40 -13.20
CA ALA A 116 -13.99 -2.43 -14.63
C ALA A 116 -13.05 -1.54 -15.46
N ASP A 117 -12.60 -0.41 -14.89
CA ASP A 117 -11.66 0.49 -15.56
C ASP A 117 -10.28 -0.12 -15.80
N SER A 118 -9.90 -1.12 -15.01
CA SER A 118 -8.61 -1.82 -15.14
C SER A 118 -8.69 -3.05 -16.05
N LEU A 119 -9.88 -3.41 -16.54
CA LEU A 119 -10.10 -4.49 -17.49
C LEU A 119 -10.00 -3.97 -18.93
N ARG A 120 -9.77 -4.87 -19.89
CA ARG A 120 -9.61 -4.51 -21.30
C ARG A 120 -10.78 -3.66 -21.81
N GLY A 121 -10.47 -2.47 -22.31
CA GLY A 121 -11.46 -1.48 -22.78
C GLY A 121 -11.87 -0.44 -21.74
N GLY A 122 -11.44 -0.61 -20.48
CA GLY A 122 -11.56 0.37 -19.41
C GLY A 122 -10.56 1.52 -19.53
N THR A 123 -10.83 2.61 -18.83
CA THR A 123 -10.07 3.87 -18.91
C THR A 123 -8.64 3.78 -18.35
N HIS A 124 -8.38 2.82 -17.46
CA HIS A 124 -7.10 2.62 -16.78
C HIS A 124 -6.41 1.32 -17.20
N TYR A 125 -6.88 0.65 -18.27
CA TYR A 125 -6.26 -0.57 -18.78
C TYR A 125 -4.92 -0.29 -19.44
N THR A 126 -3.84 -0.85 -18.88
CA THR A 126 -2.47 -0.68 -19.41
C THR A 126 -2.04 -1.83 -20.32
N GLY A 127 -2.70 -3.00 -20.22
CA GLY A 127 -2.26 -4.24 -20.86
C GLY A 127 -0.95 -4.82 -20.29
N HIS A 128 -0.44 -4.25 -19.20
CA HIS A 128 0.73 -4.77 -18.50
C HIS A 128 0.34 -5.86 -17.51
N THR A 129 1.16 -6.90 -17.45
CA THR A 129 1.10 -7.97 -16.45
C THR A 129 2.36 -7.91 -15.57
N PRO A 130 2.40 -8.60 -14.42
CA PRO A 130 3.63 -8.65 -13.62
C PRO A 130 4.83 -9.15 -14.44
N ALA A 131 4.62 -10.13 -15.33
CA ALA A 131 5.67 -10.65 -16.19
C ALA A 131 6.20 -9.61 -17.19
N THR A 132 5.34 -8.78 -17.79
CA THR A 132 5.80 -7.73 -18.69
C THR A 132 6.56 -6.64 -17.96
N VAL A 133 6.11 -6.24 -16.75
CA VAL A 133 6.80 -5.25 -15.91
C VAL A 133 8.21 -5.75 -15.55
N PHE A 134 8.32 -6.97 -15.02
CA PHE A 134 9.62 -7.54 -14.68
C PHE A 134 10.56 -7.64 -15.88
N SER A 135 10.05 -8.04 -17.05
CA SER A 135 10.84 -8.09 -18.28
C SER A 135 11.31 -6.71 -18.75
N GLN A 136 10.47 -5.67 -18.65
CA GLN A 136 10.83 -4.29 -19.03
C GLN A 136 11.94 -3.73 -18.15
N HIS A 137 11.98 -4.12 -16.88
CA HIS A 137 13.00 -3.73 -15.91
C HIS A 137 14.19 -4.70 -15.84
N GLN A 138 14.36 -5.56 -16.86
CA GLN A 138 15.48 -6.50 -17.01
C GLN A 138 15.62 -7.53 -15.89
N TRP A 139 14.54 -7.85 -15.17
CA TRP A 139 14.56 -8.95 -14.21
C TRP A 139 14.63 -10.29 -14.95
N GLU A 140 15.41 -11.22 -14.42
CA GLU A 140 15.71 -12.48 -15.08
C GLU A 140 14.92 -13.65 -14.48
N ALA A 141 14.24 -14.41 -15.35
CA ALA A 141 13.61 -15.66 -14.95
C ALA A 141 14.67 -16.73 -14.67
N VAL A 142 14.63 -17.35 -13.49
CA VAL A 142 15.57 -18.41 -13.13
C VAL A 142 15.11 -19.72 -13.74
N ARG A 143 15.84 -20.16 -14.79
CA ARG A 143 15.53 -21.39 -15.52
C ARG A 143 15.57 -22.61 -14.62
N GLY A 144 14.60 -23.51 -14.79
CA GLY A 144 14.51 -24.78 -14.05
C GLY A 144 14.15 -24.65 -12.57
N ALA A 145 13.95 -23.45 -12.04
CA ALA A 145 13.51 -23.26 -10.67
C ALA A 145 12.05 -23.70 -10.49
N ARG A 146 11.80 -24.48 -9.43
CA ARG A 146 10.47 -24.74 -8.88
C ARG A 146 10.48 -24.32 -7.40
N PRO A 147 9.64 -23.37 -6.97
CA PRO A 147 8.66 -22.59 -7.75
C PRO A 147 9.31 -21.71 -8.83
N PHE A 148 8.52 -21.30 -9.84
CA PHE A 148 8.99 -20.35 -10.85
C PHE A 148 9.38 -19.05 -10.15
N ARG A 149 10.50 -18.46 -10.56
CA ARG A 149 10.97 -17.21 -9.96
C ARG A 149 11.67 -16.32 -10.98
N THR A 150 11.49 -15.03 -10.78
CA THR A 150 12.19 -13.96 -11.48
C THR A 150 12.94 -13.12 -10.45
N VAL A 151 14.19 -12.74 -10.73
CA VAL A 151 15.06 -12.02 -9.79
C VAL A 151 15.51 -10.69 -10.38
N SER A 152 15.72 -9.69 -9.53
CA SER A 152 16.22 -8.38 -9.95
C SER A 152 17.64 -8.48 -10.53
N PRO A 153 18.06 -7.52 -11.39
CA PRO A 153 19.41 -7.50 -11.96
C PRO A 153 20.55 -7.54 -10.93
N ASP A 154 20.31 -7.00 -9.74
CA ASP A 154 21.27 -7.02 -8.62
C ASP A 154 21.12 -8.24 -7.70
N GLY A 155 20.14 -9.11 -7.96
CA GLY A 155 19.89 -10.33 -7.19
C GLY A 155 19.27 -10.11 -5.80
N HIS A 156 18.86 -8.90 -5.45
CA HIS A 156 18.37 -8.55 -4.10
C HIS A 156 16.86 -8.46 -3.98
N ALA A 157 16.11 -8.70 -5.04
CA ALA A 157 14.67 -8.87 -5.01
C ALA A 157 14.23 -10.05 -5.88
N ALA A 158 13.09 -10.64 -5.52
CA ALA A 158 12.54 -11.79 -6.22
C ALA A 158 11.02 -11.74 -6.26
N PHE A 159 10.48 -12.18 -7.40
CA PHE A 159 9.09 -12.53 -7.59
C PHE A 159 8.99 -14.05 -7.78
N ARG A 160 8.05 -14.68 -7.08
CA ARG A 160 7.86 -16.13 -7.09
C ARG A 160 6.42 -16.47 -7.39
N ILE A 161 6.25 -17.49 -8.22
CA ILE A 161 4.96 -18.08 -8.55
C ILE A 161 5.02 -19.55 -8.13
N ARG A 162 4.23 -19.90 -7.12
CA ARG A 162 4.10 -21.28 -6.69
C ARG A 162 3.45 -22.09 -7.80
N GLY A 163 4.02 -23.27 -8.08
CA GLY A 163 3.39 -24.27 -8.92
C GLY A 163 2.66 -25.33 -8.07
N GLY A 164 1.73 -26.05 -8.70
CA GLY A 164 0.96 -27.09 -8.04
C GLY A 164 -0.36 -26.60 -7.49
N TRP A 165 -1.29 -27.53 -7.30
CA TRP A 165 -2.61 -27.24 -6.77
C TRP A 165 -2.56 -27.04 -5.25
N ILE A 166 -3.35 -26.09 -4.76
CA ILE A 166 -3.68 -25.97 -3.36
C ILE A 166 -5.16 -25.63 -3.23
N HIS A 167 -5.75 -25.96 -2.09
CA HIS A 167 -7.09 -25.53 -1.77
C HIS A 167 -7.10 -24.02 -1.49
N GLU A 168 -8.02 -23.27 -2.07
CA GLU A 168 -8.09 -21.81 -1.94
C GLU A 168 -8.10 -21.34 -0.48
N TYR A 169 -8.89 -22.02 0.36
CA TYR A 169 -8.95 -21.72 1.79
C TYR A 169 -7.61 -21.84 2.51
N ASP A 170 -6.72 -22.72 2.06
CA ASP A 170 -5.38 -22.82 2.66
C ASP A 170 -4.57 -21.54 2.45
N GLU A 171 -4.76 -20.86 1.32
CA GLU A 171 -4.09 -19.59 1.03
C GLU A 171 -4.64 -18.45 1.89
N LEU A 172 -5.92 -18.52 2.24
CA LEU A 172 -6.58 -17.53 3.10
C LEU A 172 -6.13 -17.63 4.55
N LEU A 173 -5.76 -18.84 5.01
CA LEU A 173 -5.37 -19.11 6.38
C LEU A 173 -3.87 -18.95 6.64
N ASP A 174 -3.03 -19.22 5.63
CA ASP A 174 -1.57 -19.09 5.74
C ASP A 174 -0.98 -18.32 4.55
N PRO A 175 -0.53 -17.06 4.76
CA PRO A 175 0.13 -16.28 3.71
C PRO A 175 1.33 -16.98 3.06
N LYS A 176 2.04 -17.88 3.75
CA LYS A 176 3.15 -18.62 3.14
C LYS A 176 2.67 -19.57 2.04
N LYS A 177 1.40 -19.94 2.04
CA LYS A 177 0.72 -20.72 1.01
C LYS A 177 0.10 -19.84 -0.08
N SER A 178 0.39 -18.54 -0.16
CA SER A 178 -0.03 -17.73 -1.30
C SER A 178 0.65 -18.18 -2.61
N THR A 179 -0.09 -18.12 -3.71
CA THR A 179 0.42 -18.46 -5.05
C THR A 179 1.52 -17.50 -5.50
N TRP A 180 1.36 -16.20 -5.25
CA TRP A 180 2.31 -15.18 -5.65
C TRP A 180 3.05 -14.64 -4.43
N ARG A 181 4.35 -14.38 -4.59
CA ARG A 181 5.16 -13.75 -3.54
C ARG A 181 6.17 -12.78 -4.13
N MET A 182 6.26 -11.59 -3.53
CA MET A 182 7.37 -10.65 -3.74
C MET A 182 8.20 -10.58 -2.47
N SER A 183 9.51 -10.40 -2.61
CA SER A 183 10.42 -10.35 -1.48
C SER A 183 11.73 -9.67 -1.86
N ALA A 184 12.38 -9.00 -0.91
CA ALA A 184 13.71 -8.45 -1.13
C ALA A 184 14.61 -8.53 0.11
N GLY A 185 15.91 -8.33 -0.09
CA GLY A 185 16.95 -8.35 0.92
C GLY A 185 18.28 -8.88 0.40
N PRO A 186 19.32 -8.99 1.26
CA PRO A 186 20.58 -9.64 0.91
C PRO A 186 20.40 -11.04 0.33
N ASP A 187 19.46 -11.81 0.91
CA ASP A 187 19.01 -13.08 0.37
C ASP A 187 17.48 -13.03 0.25
N PRO A 188 16.94 -12.63 -0.91
CA PRO A 188 15.49 -12.54 -1.10
C PRO A 188 14.82 -13.91 -1.16
N ILE A 189 15.60 -15.00 -1.18
CA ILE A 189 15.12 -16.34 -1.44
C ILE A 189 14.95 -17.15 -0.15
N ALA A 190 16.02 -17.31 0.62
CA ALA A 190 16.01 -18.14 1.82
C ALA A 190 15.72 -17.32 3.09
N LYS A 191 16.17 -16.05 3.15
CA LYS A 191 16.01 -15.19 4.33
C LYS A 191 15.68 -13.75 3.95
N PRO A 192 14.53 -13.51 3.30
CA PRO A 192 14.15 -12.17 2.86
C PRO A 192 14.05 -11.19 4.03
N SER A 193 14.26 -9.91 3.73
CA SER A 193 14.04 -8.79 4.65
C SER A 193 12.59 -8.49 4.86
N TRP A 194 11.83 -8.61 3.79
CA TRP A 194 10.40 -8.42 3.80
C TRP A 194 9.79 -9.33 2.73
N GLN A 195 8.52 -9.63 2.89
CA GLN A 195 7.72 -10.45 2.01
C GLN A 195 6.32 -9.86 1.86
N ALA A 196 5.84 -9.88 0.63
CA ALA A 196 4.45 -9.65 0.27
C ALA A 196 3.88 -10.93 -0.35
N TYR A 197 2.71 -11.33 0.13
CA TYR A 197 2.04 -12.57 -0.22
C TYR A 197 0.70 -12.26 -0.87
N PHE A 198 0.40 -12.87 -2.02
CA PHE A 198 -0.86 -12.64 -2.72
C PHE A 198 -1.51 -13.98 -3.09
N SER A 199 -2.75 -14.18 -2.66
CA SER A 199 -3.52 -15.38 -3.01
C SER A 199 -3.84 -15.45 -4.51
N SER A 200 -4.29 -16.61 -4.96
CA SER A 200 -4.45 -16.95 -6.37
C SER A 200 -5.42 -16.06 -7.13
N TYR A 201 -6.51 -15.63 -6.49
CA TYR A 201 -7.59 -14.86 -7.12
C TYR A 201 -7.44 -13.36 -7.01
N ILE A 202 -6.30 -12.87 -6.52
CA ILE A 202 -6.08 -11.44 -6.49
C ILE A 202 -6.08 -10.88 -7.93
N PRO A 203 -6.75 -9.75 -8.19
CA PRO A 203 -6.76 -9.15 -9.52
C PRO A 203 -5.35 -8.81 -10.02
N GLU A 204 -5.04 -9.23 -11.25
CA GLU A 204 -3.70 -9.11 -11.83
C GLU A 204 -3.17 -7.66 -11.79
N HIS A 205 -4.01 -6.67 -12.10
CA HIS A 205 -3.62 -5.26 -12.10
C HIS A 205 -3.14 -4.75 -10.73
N LEU A 206 -3.59 -5.35 -9.61
CA LEU A 206 -3.08 -5.02 -8.28
C LEU A 206 -1.67 -5.57 -8.05
N ILE A 207 -1.39 -6.80 -8.53
CA ILE A 207 -0.03 -7.34 -8.53
C ILE A 207 0.86 -6.52 -9.46
N THR A 208 0.37 -6.14 -10.64
CA THR A 208 1.10 -5.32 -11.61
C THR A 208 1.48 -3.97 -11.01
N ALA A 209 0.55 -3.25 -10.35
CA ALA A 209 0.86 -1.98 -9.69
C ALA A 209 1.91 -2.14 -8.58
N THR A 210 1.88 -3.27 -7.87
CA THR A 210 2.89 -3.60 -6.85
C THR A 210 4.24 -3.91 -7.49
N ALA A 211 4.26 -4.62 -8.62
CA ALA A 211 5.46 -4.91 -9.40
C ALA A 211 6.08 -3.62 -9.97
N ASP A 212 5.27 -2.69 -10.49
CA ASP A 212 5.72 -1.40 -11.00
C ASP A 212 6.42 -0.59 -9.90
N ALA A 213 5.80 -0.51 -8.71
CA ALA A 213 6.41 0.15 -7.57
C ALA A 213 7.67 -0.56 -7.08
N LEU A 214 7.70 -1.90 -7.15
CA LEU A 214 8.86 -2.71 -6.79
C LEU A 214 10.04 -2.49 -7.76
N THR A 215 9.77 -2.32 -9.06
CA THR A 215 10.82 -2.18 -10.08
C THR A 215 11.18 -0.74 -10.41
N ASP A 216 10.53 0.25 -9.78
CA ASP A 216 10.76 1.66 -10.04
C ASP A 216 12.22 2.06 -9.72
N PRO A 217 12.99 2.56 -10.70
CA PRO A 217 14.38 2.99 -10.48
C PRO A 217 14.47 4.32 -9.72
N ARG A 218 13.36 5.05 -9.56
CA ARG A 218 13.37 6.36 -8.91
C ARG A 218 13.72 6.22 -7.42
N PRO A 219 14.73 6.97 -6.93
CA PRO A 219 15.11 6.90 -5.53
C PRO A 219 14.00 7.47 -4.65
N VAL A 220 13.82 6.88 -3.48
CA VAL A 220 12.86 7.33 -2.47
C VAL A 220 13.57 8.02 -1.33
N VAL A 221 12.93 9.00 -0.72
CA VAL A 221 13.53 9.68 0.44
C VAL A 221 13.27 8.89 1.71
N ARG A 222 14.31 8.79 2.52
CA ARG A 222 14.28 8.16 3.84
C ARG A 222 15.19 8.91 4.80
N THR A 223 14.83 8.89 6.07
CA THR A 223 15.77 9.26 7.12
C THR A 223 16.84 8.18 7.24
N ALA A 224 18.11 8.55 7.34
CA ALA A 224 19.23 7.62 7.28
C ALA A 224 19.15 6.50 8.35
N PHE A 225 18.63 6.80 9.55
CA PHE A 225 18.44 5.80 10.60
C PHE A 225 17.33 4.76 10.32
N LEU A 226 16.40 5.05 9.41
CA LEU A 226 15.31 4.13 9.03
C LEU A 226 15.75 3.08 8.01
N ILE A 227 16.98 3.19 7.49
CA ILE A 227 17.55 2.21 6.56
C ILE A 227 17.97 0.97 7.37
N PRO A 228 17.42 -0.21 7.08
CA PRO A 228 17.83 -1.43 7.77
C PRO A 228 19.33 -1.67 7.60
N ASP A 229 20.03 -2.01 8.68
CA ASP A 229 21.50 -2.18 8.67
C ASP A 229 21.95 -3.21 7.62
N ARG A 230 21.18 -4.31 7.48
CA ARG A 230 21.41 -5.35 6.47
C ARG A 230 21.30 -4.85 5.01
N HIS A 231 20.73 -3.67 4.76
CA HIS A 231 20.58 -3.10 3.42
C HIS A 231 21.66 -2.06 3.11
N ARG A 232 22.37 -1.51 4.10
CA ARG A 232 23.24 -0.34 3.91
C ARG A 232 24.32 -0.54 2.85
N SER A 233 24.88 -1.74 2.74
CA SER A 233 25.89 -2.06 1.71
C SER A 233 25.32 -2.36 0.33
N LEU A 234 24.00 -2.48 0.21
CA LEU A 234 23.29 -2.88 -1.03
C LEU A 234 22.55 -1.71 -1.67
N VAL A 235 22.40 -0.59 -0.95
CA VAL A 235 21.70 0.60 -1.43
C VAL A 235 22.67 1.68 -1.87
N LYS A 236 22.24 2.47 -2.85
CA LYS A 236 22.87 3.74 -3.21
C LYS A 236 22.16 4.84 -2.45
N THR A 237 22.91 5.58 -1.63
CA THR A 237 22.40 6.75 -0.89
C THR A 237 22.98 8.03 -1.45
N GLN A 238 22.13 9.04 -1.70
CA GLN A 238 22.56 10.38 -2.04
C GLN A 238 21.95 11.39 -1.04
N PRO A 239 22.71 12.35 -0.51
CA PRO A 239 22.15 13.42 0.31
C PRO A 239 21.05 14.18 -0.43
N LEU A 240 19.94 14.48 0.26
CA LEU A 240 18.88 15.29 -0.34
C LEU A 240 19.37 16.72 -0.55
N ARG A 241 19.25 17.27 -1.76
CA ARG A 241 19.69 18.65 -2.03
C ARG A 241 18.73 19.66 -1.38
N PRO A 242 19.20 20.81 -0.87
CA PRO A 242 18.35 21.81 -0.19
C PRO A 242 17.13 22.28 -1.00
N ASP A 243 17.28 22.40 -2.33
CA ASP A 243 16.17 22.79 -3.22
C ASP A 243 15.04 21.75 -3.26
N GLN A 244 15.38 20.46 -3.13
CA GLN A 244 14.42 19.36 -3.10
C GLN A 244 13.67 19.33 -1.76
N THR A 245 14.35 19.65 -0.66
CA THR A 245 13.72 19.79 0.67
C THR A 245 12.69 20.92 0.67
N THR A 246 13.01 22.06 0.05
CA THR A 246 12.09 23.22 -0.07
C THR A 246 10.88 22.92 -0.96
N SER A 247 11.07 22.22 -2.08
CA SER A 247 9.96 21.79 -2.93
C SER A 247 9.04 20.80 -2.22
N ARG A 248 9.57 19.97 -1.31
CA ARG A 248 8.79 19.04 -0.51
C ARG A 248 7.99 19.75 0.57
N SER A 249 8.61 20.65 1.34
CA SER A 249 7.93 21.36 2.43
C SER A 249 6.76 22.18 1.89
N THR A 250 6.94 22.82 0.73
CA THR A 250 5.86 23.55 0.04
C THR A 250 4.74 22.61 -0.45
N ALA A 251 5.06 21.46 -1.03
CA ALA A 251 4.06 20.46 -1.43
C ALA A 251 3.32 19.83 -0.23
N ALA A 252 4.01 19.60 0.88
CA ALA A 252 3.42 19.11 2.13
C ALA A 252 2.44 20.15 2.70
N LEU A 253 2.85 21.42 2.79
CA LEU A 253 1.99 22.52 3.24
C LEU A 253 0.74 22.68 2.35
N ALA A 254 0.89 22.53 1.02
CA ALA A 254 -0.25 22.58 0.10
C ALA A 254 -1.24 21.41 0.27
N ARG A 255 -0.76 20.23 0.70
CA ARG A 255 -1.65 19.11 1.04
C ARG A 255 -2.33 19.36 2.39
N SER A 256 -1.59 19.78 3.41
CA SER A 256 -2.16 20.08 4.73
C SER A 256 -3.21 21.19 4.69
N SER A 257 -3.01 22.23 3.86
CA SER A 257 -4.01 23.29 3.68
C SER A 257 -5.28 22.79 3.00
N ARG A 258 -5.18 21.88 2.03
CA ARG A 258 -6.34 21.20 1.43
C ARG A 258 -7.06 20.30 2.43
N THR A 259 -6.33 19.54 3.26
CA THR A 259 -6.93 18.70 4.31
C THR A 259 -7.64 19.54 5.37
N ASN A 260 -7.06 20.66 5.80
CA ASN A 260 -7.68 21.60 6.74
C ASN A 260 -8.92 22.29 6.14
N ALA A 261 -8.89 22.63 4.85
CA ALA A 261 -10.06 23.20 4.17
C ALA A 261 -11.23 22.20 4.08
N VAL A 262 -10.94 20.90 3.92
CA VAL A 262 -11.96 19.83 3.96
C VAL A 262 -12.50 19.60 5.39
N HIS A 263 -11.69 19.82 6.42
CA HIS A 263 -12.12 19.71 7.82
C HIS A 263 -12.92 20.94 8.31
N GLN A 264 -12.78 22.10 7.66
CA GLN A 264 -13.61 23.29 7.90
C GLN A 264 -14.90 23.28 7.05
N VAL A 265 -15.70 22.21 7.16
CA VAL A 265 -17.10 22.25 6.72
C VAL A 265 -17.99 22.57 7.93
N GLN A 266 -18.25 23.86 8.05
CA GLN A 266 -19.47 24.54 8.53
C GLN A 266 -20.03 24.21 9.93
N PRO A 267 -20.09 25.19 10.87
CA PRO A 267 -20.84 25.02 12.11
C PRO A 267 -22.35 24.84 11.83
N PRO A 268 -23.09 24.08 12.65
CA PRO A 268 -24.50 23.82 12.42
C PRO A 268 -25.29 25.14 12.43
N PRO A 269 -26.27 25.31 11.51
CA PRO A 269 -27.12 26.49 11.54
C PRO A 269 -27.94 26.51 12.84
N ALA A 270 -27.98 27.67 13.48
CA ALA A 270 -28.79 27.92 14.66
C ALA A 270 -30.27 27.63 14.37
N ALA A 271 -30.89 26.81 15.21
CA ALA A 271 -32.32 26.54 15.14
C ALA A 271 -33.11 27.82 15.50
N SER A 272 -33.82 28.38 14.52
CA SER A 272 -34.85 29.39 14.79
C SER A 272 -36.13 28.71 15.28
N ALA A 273 -36.56 29.11 16.47
CA ALA A 273 -37.81 28.67 17.07
C ALA A 273 -39.05 29.34 16.43
N LEU A 274 -40.05 28.49 16.15
CA LEU A 274 -41.51 28.64 16.23
C LEU A 274 -42.23 29.91 15.74
N VAL A 275 -43.20 29.70 14.82
CA VAL A 275 -44.52 30.37 14.85
C VAL A 275 -45.65 29.38 14.47
N THR A 276 -46.76 29.55 15.19
CA THR A 276 -48.01 28.79 15.49
C THR A 276 -48.91 28.33 14.31
N PRO A 277 -49.76 27.30 14.49
CA PRO A 277 -50.69 26.82 13.45
C PRO A 277 -51.95 27.67 13.32
N VAL A 278 -52.42 27.86 12.08
CA VAL A 278 -53.74 28.42 11.75
C VAL A 278 -54.73 27.29 11.50
N ILE A 279 -55.84 27.33 12.23
CA ILE A 279 -57.01 26.45 12.10
C ILE A 279 -57.89 26.95 10.94
N ALA A 280 -58.21 26.06 10.00
CA ALA A 280 -59.38 26.11 9.12
C ALA A 280 -59.62 24.68 8.61
N GLY A 281 -60.80 24.08 8.54
CA GLY A 281 -62.17 24.48 8.75
C GLY A 281 -62.98 23.32 8.15
N SER A 282 -63.77 22.63 8.97
CA SER A 282 -64.56 21.46 8.57
C SER A 282 -65.64 21.84 7.54
N ARG A 283 -65.73 21.11 6.42
CA ARG A 283 -66.94 21.09 5.60
C ARG A 283 -67.26 19.66 5.17
N ARG A 284 -68.25 19.08 5.86
CA ARG A 284 -68.97 17.87 5.44
C ARG A 284 -69.71 18.15 4.13
N GLN A 285 -69.64 17.20 3.20
CA GLN A 285 -70.73 16.97 2.25
C GLN A 285 -71.29 15.56 2.44
N ARG A 286 -72.57 15.48 2.13
CA ARG A 286 -73.56 14.45 2.38
C ARG A 286 -73.68 13.55 1.16
#